data_AF-A0A5N5XUW3-F1
#
_entry.id   AF-A0A5N5XUW3-F1
#
_cell.length_a   1.000
_cell.length_b   1.000
_cell.length_c   1.000
_cell.angle_alpha   90.00
_cell.angle_beta   90.00
_cell.angle_gamma   90.00
#
_symmetry.space_group_name_H-M   'P 1'
#
loop_
_entity.id
_entity.type
_entity.pdbx_description
1 polymer ?
#
loop_
_entity_poly.entity_id
_entity_poly.type
_entity_poly.pdbx_seq_one_letter_code
_entity_poly.pdbx_strand_id
1 'polypeptide(L)'
;MLKKIFYKKFKIKLFSSIFDGILKDEKPFIENEFFLDGKKIKIEFFYLCQNKYNSYCLEIKQYIVWTIKDNICRVFIDKNYYCDFKEFYQIKVNIIYVDFLYKILEKRRYLIYNNILYFIFFSFFFLFFFFCGKIYFNYKQFLFFSFCFIICCLLFFFFFNKKQKKIFYDFKKNIFDITIKKTKNYLGEEKFENILKKQKSFFS
;
A
#
# COMPACT_ATOMS: atom_id res chain seq x y z
N MET A 1 17.79 -16.51 1.89
CA MET A 1 16.78 -17.35 2.57
C MET A 1 15.74 -16.52 3.34
N LEU A 2 16.15 -15.60 4.22
CA LEU A 2 15.26 -14.76 5.06
C LEU A 2 14.20 -13.96 4.30
N LYS A 3 14.55 -13.31 3.18
CA LYS A 3 13.60 -12.55 2.35
C LYS A 3 12.43 -13.41 1.85
N LYS A 4 12.71 -14.65 1.41
CA LYS A 4 11.65 -15.58 0.94
C LYS A 4 10.70 -15.96 2.07
N ILE A 5 11.23 -16.24 3.27
CA ILE A 5 10.42 -16.56 4.46
C ILE A 5 9.55 -15.36 4.85
N PHE A 6 10.13 -14.16 4.90
CA PHE A 6 9.39 -12.94 5.20
C PHE A 6 8.24 -12.71 4.21
N TYR A 7 8.51 -12.85 2.90
CA TYR A 7 7.50 -12.63 1.86
C TYR A 7 6.40 -13.71 1.87
N LYS A 8 6.72 -14.92 2.31
CA LYS A 8 5.74 -16.00 2.52
C LYS A 8 4.82 -15.70 3.72
N LYS A 9 5.37 -15.16 4.81
CA LYS A 9 4.63 -14.82 6.03
C LYS A 9 3.81 -13.54 5.90
N PHE A 10 4.39 -12.50 5.30
CA PHE A 10 3.78 -11.19 5.12
C PHE A 10 3.26 -11.04 3.69
N LYS A 11 2.08 -11.61 3.47
CA LYS A 11 1.33 -11.48 2.22
C LYS A 11 0.83 -10.04 2.04
N ILE A 12 0.59 -9.67 0.78
CA ILE A 12 0.06 -8.36 0.40
C ILE A 12 -1.39 -8.26 0.86
N LYS A 13 -1.70 -7.19 1.59
CA LYS A 13 -3.04 -6.87 2.06
C LYS A 13 -3.29 -5.37 1.97
N LEU A 14 -4.50 -4.99 1.58
CA LEU A 14 -4.99 -3.62 1.56
C LEU A 14 -6.43 -3.64 2.08
N PHE A 15 -6.68 -2.90 3.18
CA PHE A 15 -7.98 -2.80 3.84
C PHE A 15 -8.65 -4.16 4.10
N SER A 16 -7.93 -5.08 4.76
CA SER A 16 -8.42 -6.45 5.01
C SER A 16 -9.74 -6.51 5.76
N SER A 17 -9.98 -5.58 6.69
CA SER A 17 -11.25 -5.52 7.43
C SER A 17 -12.43 -5.27 6.50
N ILE A 18 -12.28 -4.35 5.53
CA ILE A 18 -13.31 -4.04 4.52
C ILE A 18 -13.45 -5.22 3.54
N PHE A 19 -12.33 -5.83 3.13
CA PHE A 19 -12.32 -7.03 2.29
C PHE A 19 -13.17 -8.17 2.87
N ASP A 20 -13.05 -8.40 4.18
CA ASP A 20 -13.78 -9.43 4.93
C ASP A 20 -15.18 -8.96 5.38
N GLY A 21 -15.61 -7.75 4.99
CA GLY A 21 -16.84 -7.11 5.42
C GLY A 21 -18.07 -7.38 4.56
N ILE A 22 -18.00 -8.31 3.60
CA ILE A 22 -19.14 -8.66 2.75
C ILE A 22 -20.27 -9.26 3.59
N LEU A 23 -21.50 -8.82 3.33
CA LEU A 23 -22.71 -9.39 3.93
C LEU A 23 -22.91 -10.83 3.45
N LYS A 24 -23.52 -11.68 4.29
CA LYS A 24 -23.69 -13.10 3.96
C LYS A 24 -24.47 -13.27 2.65
N ASP A 25 -24.07 -14.28 1.87
CA ASP A 25 -24.70 -14.71 0.62
C ASP A 25 -24.65 -13.73 -0.56
N GLU A 26 -23.98 -12.59 -0.39
CA GLU A 26 -23.77 -11.63 -1.47
C GLU A 26 -22.75 -12.14 -2.50
N LYS A 27 -23.10 -11.98 -3.78
CA LYS A 27 -22.26 -12.36 -4.92
C LYS A 27 -21.73 -11.12 -5.63
N PRO A 28 -20.51 -11.19 -6.20
CA PRO A 28 -20.00 -10.12 -7.02
C PRO A 28 -20.83 -9.99 -8.30
N PHE A 29 -21.05 -8.75 -8.72
CA PHE A 29 -21.78 -8.47 -9.97
C PHE A 29 -20.86 -8.49 -11.20
N ILE A 30 -19.54 -8.37 -11.00
CA ILE A 30 -18.51 -8.60 -12.03
C ILE A 30 -17.39 -9.41 -11.42
N GLU A 31 -16.94 -10.43 -12.15
CA GLU A 31 -15.71 -11.16 -11.87
C GLU A 31 -14.80 -11.15 -13.09
N ASN A 32 -13.53 -10.86 -12.88
CA ASN A 32 -12.50 -10.94 -13.90
C ASN A 32 -11.27 -11.66 -13.37
N GLU A 33 -10.61 -12.44 -14.21
CA GLU A 33 -9.34 -13.09 -13.88
C GLU A 33 -8.29 -12.73 -14.92
N PHE A 34 -7.06 -12.49 -14.46
CA PHE A 34 -5.92 -12.23 -15.34
C PHE A 34 -4.62 -12.63 -14.66
N PHE A 35 -3.54 -12.68 -15.44
CA PHE A 35 -2.20 -12.94 -14.93
C PHE A 35 -1.42 -11.63 -14.78
N LEU A 36 -0.82 -11.45 -13.60
CA LEU A 36 0.09 -10.35 -13.29
C LEU A 36 1.39 -10.95 -12.73
N ASP A 37 2.52 -10.70 -13.40
CA ASP A 37 3.84 -11.23 -13.03
C ASP A 37 3.84 -12.76 -12.76
N GLY A 38 3.15 -13.51 -13.62
CA GLY A 38 3.03 -14.97 -13.52
C GLY A 38 2.09 -15.48 -12.42
N LYS A 39 1.38 -14.59 -11.70
CA LYS A 39 0.37 -14.94 -10.70
C LYS A 39 -1.03 -14.70 -11.23
N LYS A 40 -1.92 -15.66 -10.99
CA LYS A 40 -3.36 -15.49 -11.25
C LYS A 40 -3.95 -14.53 -10.21
N ILE A 41 -4.53 -13.43 -10.68
CA ILE A 41 -5.23 -12.42 -9.88
C ILE A 41 -6.72 -12.46 -10.24
N LYS A 42 -7.58 -12.45 -9.22
CA LYS A 42 -9.04 -12.35 -9.37
C LYS A 42 -9.51 -10.97 -8.93
N ILE A 43 -10.30 -10.29 -9.75
CA ILE A 43 -11.02 -9.06 -9.38
C ILE A 43 -12.49 -9.38 -9.23
N GLU A 44 -13.06 -9.01 -8.09
CA GLU A 44 -14.47 -9.17 -7.77
C GLU A 44 -15.06 -7.79 -7.47
N PHE A 45 -16.10 -7.39 -8.19
CA PHE A 45 -16.83 -6.16 -7.92
C PHE A 45 -18.08 -6.44 -7.12
N PHE A 46 -18.25 -5.69 -6.05
CA PHE A 46 -19.42 -5.67 -5.18
C PHE A 46 -19.92 -4.23 -5.10
N TYR A 47 -21.23 -4.08 -4.96
CA TYR A 47 -21.80 -2.79 -4.61
C TYR A 47 -21.44 -2.45 -3.16
N LEU A 48 -21.23 -1.18 -2.88
CA LEU A 48 -20.91 -0.70 -1.53
C LEU A 48 -21.96 -1.13 -0.50
N CYS A 49 -23.24 -1.17 -0.87
CA CYS A 49 -24.33 -1.66 -0.03
C CYS A 49 -24.22 -3.14 0.39
N GLN A 50 -23.45 -3.95 -0.34
CA GLN A 50 -23.19 -5.36 0.00
C GLN A 50 -22.09 -5.51 1.08
N ASN A 51 -21.57 -4.40 1.64
CA ASN A 51 -20.51 -4.39 2.63
C ASN A 51 -20.98 -3.75 3.94
N LYS A 52 -20.60 -4.34 5.08
CA LYS A 52 -20.92 -3.81 6.42
C LYS A 52 -20.34 -2.43 6.72
N TYR A 53 -19.32 -1.99 5.96
CA TYR A 53 -18.73 -0.65 6.09
C TYR A 53 -19.35 0.37 5.14
N ASN A 54 -20.49 0.08 4.51
CA ASN A 54 -21.16 0.99 3.57
C ASN A 54 -21.36 2.39 4.14
N SER A 55 -21.99 2.50 5.32
CA SER A 55 -22.28 3.79 5.97
C SER A 55 -20.99 4.59 6.20
N TYR A 56 -19.98 3.96 6.80
CA TYR A 56 -18.68 4.57 7.03
C TYR A 56 -18.03 5.10 5.74
N CYS A 57 -18.04 4.30 4.66
CA CYS A 57 -17.48 4.72 3.37
C CYS A 57 -18.24 5.92 2.78
N LEU A 58 -19.57 5.94 2.86
CA LEU A 58 -20.38 7.04 2.36
C LEU A 58 -20.22 8.31 3.20
N GLU A 59 -20.11 8.21 4.53
CA GLU A 59 -19.86 9.33 5.44
C GLU A 59 -18.57 10.09 5.09
N ILE A 60 -17.51 9.36 4.71
CA ILE A 60 -16.25 9.97 4.26
C ILE A 60 -16.22 10.29 2.75
N LYS A 61 -17.38 10.29 2.08
CA LYS A 61 -17.55 10.50 0.63
C LYS A 61 -16.69 9.57 -0.24
N GLN A 62 -16.44 8.34 0.22
CA GLN A 62 -15.67 7.34 -0.49
C GLN A 62 -16.60 6.36 -1.25
N TYR A 63 -16.92 6.70 -2.49
CA TYR A 63 -17.80 5.91 -3.37
C TYR A 63 -17.12 4.70 -4.02
N ILE A 64 -15.80 4.55 -3.86
CA ILE A 64 -15.07 3.37 -4.31
C ILE A 64 -13.95 3.00 -3.34
N VAL A 65 -13.86 1.70 -3.04
CA VAL A 65 -12.83 1.12 -2.20
C VAL A 65 -12.23 -0.10 -2.89
N TRP A 66 -10.94 0.00 -3.24
CA TRP A 66 -10.14 -1.14 -3.65
C TRP A 66 -9.53 -1.81 -2.44
N THR A 67 -9.76 -3.11 -2.32
CA THR A 67 -9.22 -3.93 -1.23
C THR A 67 -8.49 -5.12 -1.81
N ILE A 68 -7.45 -5.58 -1.12
CA ILE A 68 -6.61 -6.69 -1.59
C ILE A 68 -6.37 -7.63 -0.42
N LYS A 69 -6.56 -8.92 -0.66
CA LYS A 69 -6.14 -9.98 0.26
C LYS A 69 -5.60 -11.13 -0.56
N ASP A 70 -4.33 -11.43 -0.35
CA ASP A 70 -3.59 -12.45 -1.11
C ASP A 70 -3.57 -12.12 -2.61
N ASN A 71 -4.24 -12.90 -3.46
CA ASN A 71 -4.32 -12.69 -4.91
C ASN A 71 -5.72 -12.24 -5.38
N ILE A 72 -6.59 -11.86 -4.44
CA ILE A 72 -7.96 -11.43 -4.72
C ILE A 72 -8.05 -9.93 -4.46
N CYS A 73 -8.54 -9.20 -5.45
CA CYS A 73 -8.86 -7.79 -5.39
C CYS A 73 -10.37 -7.63 -5.34
N ARG A 74 -10.91 -7.11 -4.23
CA ARG A 74 -12.32 -6.77 -4.13
C ARG A 74 -12.52 -5.28 -4.27
N VAL A 75 -13.41 -4.90 -5.17
CA VAL A 75 -13.79 -3.51 -5.42
C VAL A 75 -15.20 -3.31 -4.87
N PHE A 76 -15.33 -2.48 -3.86
CA PHE A 76 -16.63 -2.04 -3.35
C PHE A 76 -16.92 -0.68 -3.97
N ILE A 77 -17.98 -0.58 -4.77
CA ILE A 77 -18.31 0.64 -5.51
C ILE A 77 -19.78 1.02 -5.35
N ASP A 78 -20.05 2.30 -5.22
CA ASP A 78 -21.41 2.80 -5.24
C ASP A 78 -22.06 2.53 -6.59
N LYS A 79 -23.35 2.20 -6.60
CA LYS A 79 -24.05 1.79 -7.82
C LYS A 79 -24.14 2.94 -8.83
N ASN A 80 -24.51 4.13 -8.36
CA ASN A 80 -24.66 5.31 -9.22
C ASN A 80 -23.30 5.75 -9.76
N TYR A 81 -22.30 5.76 -8.87
CA TYR A 81 -20.92 6.04 -9.24
C TYR A 81 -20.39 5.05 -10.31
N TYR A 82 -20.67 3.75 -10.16
CA TYR A 82 -20.27 2.76 -11.17
C TYR A 82 -20.93 3.02 -12.54
N CYS A 83 -22.22 3.38 -12.54
CA CYS A 83 -22.95 3.70 -13.76
C CYS A 83 -22.36 4.91 -14.49
N ASP A 84 -22.06 5.99 -13.76
CA ASP A 84 -21.56 7.24 -14.33
C ASP A 84 -20.11 7.13 -14.83
N PHE A 85 -19.30 6.29 -14.20
CA PHE A 85 -17.86 6.16 -14.46
C PHE A 85 -17.45 4.77 -14.99
N LYS A 86 -18.39 4.03 -15.60
CA LYS A 86 -18.18 2.64 -16.07
C LYS A 86 -16.94 2.46 -16.95
N GLU A 87 -16.57 3.49 -17.72
CA GLU A 87 -15.39 3.49 -18.58
C GLU A 87 -14.07 3.27 -17.81
N PHE A 88 -13.96 3.77 -16.57
CA PHE A 88 -12.79 3.52 -15.71
C PHE A 88 -12.74 2.08 -15.16
N TYR A 89 -13.82 1.32 -15.29
CA TYR A 89 -13.94 -0.03 -14.76
C TYR A 89 -13.92 -1.11 -15.84
N GLN A 90 -13.48 -0.75 -17.05
CA GLN A 90 -13.17 -1.72 -18.10
C GLN A 90 -12.01 -2.62 -17.67
N ILE A 91 -12.02 -3.88 -18.13
CA ILE A 91 -11.04 -4.88 -17.72
C ILE A 91 -9.59 -4.41 -17.88
N LYS A 92 -9.26 -3.73 -18.99
CA LYS A 92 -7.89 -3.22 -19.23
C LYS A 92 -7.50 -2.10 -18.28
N VAL A 93 -8.41 -1.19 -17.94
CA VAL A 93 -8.16 -0.12 -16.94
C VAL A 93 -7.98 -0.73 -15.56
N ASN A 94 -8.82 -1.71 -15.20
CA ASN A 94 -8.70 -2.44 -13.94
C ASN A 94 -7.35 -3.14 -13.80
N ILE A 95 -6.85 -3.78 -14.87
CA ILE A 95 -5.52 -4.41 -14.89
C ILE A 95 -4.43 -3.37 -14.63
N ILE A 96 -4.49 -2.20 -15.31
CA ILE A 96 -3.53 -1.10 -15.12
C ILE A 96 -3.55 -0.60 -13.67
N TYR A 97 -4.74 -0.46 -13.08
CA TYR A 97 -4.89 0.01 -11.71
C TYR A 97 -4.45 -1.03 -10.66
N VAL A 98 -4.74 -2.30 -10.88
CA VAL A 98 -4.29 -3.38 -10.00
C VAL A 98 -2.76 -3.53 -10.04
N ASP A 99 -2.14 -3.45 -11.23
CA ASP A 99 -0.68 -3.41 -11.38
C ASP A 99 -0.05 -2.28 -10.54
N PHE A 100 -0.64 -1.09 -10.59
CA PHE A 100 -0.26 0.04 -9.75
C PHE A 100 -0.33 -0.28 -8.24
N LEU A 101 -1.45 -0.84 -7.77
CA LEU A 101 -1.63 -1.18 -6.36
C LEU A 101 -0.61 -2.22 -5.89
N TYR A 102 -0.41 -3.30 -6.67
CA TYR A 102 0.57 -4.33 -6.34
C TYR A 102 1.98 -3.76 -6.26
N LYS A 103 2.41 -2.95 -7.24
CA LYS A 103 3.74 -2.31 -7.22
C LYS A 103 3.98 -1.46 -5.97
N ILE A 104 2.98 -0.67 -5.56
CA ILE A 104 3.07 0.14 -4.34
C ILE A 104 3.16 -0.73 -3.09
N LEU A 105 2.29 -1.74 -2.97
CA LEU A 105 2.26 -2.61 -1.80
C LEU A 105 3.51 -3.48 -1.70
N GLU A 106 4.06 -3.94 -2.83
CA GLU A 106 5.32 -4.66 -2.88
C GLU A 106 6.50 -3.78 -2.48
N LYS A 107 6.55 -2.54 -2.98
CA LYS A 107 7.57 -1.57 -2.54
C LYS A 107 7.46 -1.29 -1.05
N ARG A 108 6.25 -1.10 -0.52
CA ARG A 108 6.02 -0.90 0.91
C ARG A 108 6.50 -2.10 1.72
N ARG A 109 6.14 -3.32 1.31
CA ARG A 109 6.60 -4.56 1.95
C ARG A 109 8.12 -4.69 1.94
N TYR A 110 8.76 -4.34 0.83
CA TYR A 110 10.22 -4.33 0.72
C TYR A 110 10.87 -3.34 1.70
N LEU A 111 10.32 -2.14 1.83
CA LEU A 111 10.82 -1.14 2.79
C LEU A 111 10.64 -1.61 4.25
N ILE A 112 9.50 -2.23 4.58
CA ILE A 112 9.26 -2.82 5.91
C ILE A 112 10.29 -3.92 6.20
N TYR A 113 10.53 -4.82 5.24
CA TYR A 113 11.55 -5.86 5.38
C TYR A 113 12.93 -5.26 5.66
N ASN A 114 13.33 -4.24 4.89
CA ASN A 114 14.59 -3.57 5.09
C ASN A 114 14.66 -2.89 6.46
N ASN A 115 13.60 -2.23 6.92
CA ASN A 115 13.55 -1.62 8.25
C ASN A 115 13.78 -2.62 9.36
N ILE A 116 13.17 -3.81 9.26
CA ILE A 116 13.38 -4.88 10.23
C ILE A 116 14.84 -5.33 10.22
N LEU A 117 15.46 -5.50 9.05
CA LEU A 117 16.88 -5.86 8.97
C LEU A 117 17.79 -4.79 9.58
N TYR A 118 17.56 -3.52 9.27
CA TYR A 118 18.32 -2.41 9.84
C TYR A 118 18.15 -2.34 11.35
N PHE A 119 16.93 -2.53 11.87
CA PHE A 119 16.68 -2.55 13.30
C PHE A 119 17.41 -3.70 14.01
N ILE A 120 17.39 -4.90 13.42
CA ILE A 120 18.13 -6.05 13.94
C ILE A 120 19.63 -5.76 13.96
N PHE A 121 20.21 -5.29 12.85
CA PHE A 121 21.63 -4.97 12.76
C PHE A 121 22.03 -3.89 13.77
N PHE A 122 21.20 -2.86 13.90
CA PHE A 122 21.40 -1.78 14.84
C PHE A 122 21.32 -2.25 16.30
N SER A 123 20.42 -3.18 16.62
CA SER A 123 20.31 -3.77 17.95
C SER A 123 21.56 -4.57 18.32
N PHE A 124 22.13 -5.34 17.38
CA PHE A 124 23.40 -6.04 17.61
C PHE A 124 24.57 -5.06 17.80
N PHE A 125 24.62 -4.02 16.98
CA PHE A 125 25.64 -2.97 17.10
C PHE A 125 25.55 -2.24 18.44
N PHE A 126 24.34 -1.93 18.91
CA PHE A 126 24.09 -1.34 20.22
C PHE A 126 24.57 -2.26 21.35
N LEU A 127 24.23 -3.54 21.31
CA LEU A 127 24.69 -4.52 22.30
C LEU A 127 26.21 -4.62 22.34
N PHE A 128 26.85 -4.71 21.18
CA PHE A 128 28.31 -4.74 21.07
C PHE A 128 28.95 -3.50 21.70
N PHE A 129 28.47 -2.30 21.36
CA PHE A 129 28.96 -1.05 21.94
C PHE A 129 28.76 -0.98 23.45
N PHE A 130 27.64 -1.47 23.96
CA PHE A 130 27.36 -1.51 25.39
C PHE A 130 28.32 -2.45 26.13
N PHE A 131 28.57 -3.65 25.61
CA PHE A 131 29.53 -4.59 26.19
C PHE A 131 30.96 -4.07 26.17
N CYS A 132 31.40 -3.50 25.04
CA CYS A 132 32.72 -2.85 24.97
C CYS A 132 32.82 -1.68 25.94
N GLY A 133 31.80 -0.81 25.98
CA GLY A 133 31.80 0.35 26.85
C GLY A 133 31.90 -0.02 28.34
N LYS A 134 31.26 -1.12 28.76
CA LYS A 134 31.34 -1.62 30.14
C LYS A 134 32.75 -2.09 30.53
N ILE A 135 33.52 -2.61 29.58
CA ILE A 135 34.87 -3.14 29.83
C ILE A 135 35.90 -2.00 29.88
N TYR A 136 35.77 -1.01 29.00
CA TYR A 136 36.81 0.00 28.78
C TYR A 136 36.59 1.33 29.51
N PHE A 137 35.38 1.65 29.99
CA PHE A 137 35.06 2.94 30.62
C PHE A 137 34.64 2.82 32.08
N ASN A 138 35.03 3.81 32.89
CA ASN A 138 34.51 3.98 34.25
C ASN A 138 33.03 4.39 34.21
N TYR A 139 32.29 4.14 35.29
CA TYR A 139 30.83 4.32 35.36
C TYR A 139 30.32 5.69 34.84
N LYS A 140 30.96 6.80 35.24
CA LYS A 140 30.58 8.15 34.79
C LYS A 140 30.78 8.35 33.28
N GLN A 141 31.90 7.86 32.74
CA GLN A 141 32.21 7.94 31.31
C GLN A 141 31.27 7.04 30.49
N PHE A 142 30.99 5.85 31.01
CA PHE A 142 30.04 4.91 30.40
C PHE A 142 28.64 5.49 30.29
N LEU A 143 28.13 6.13 31.34
CA LEU A 143 26.83 6.80 31.32
C LEU A 143 26.77 7.93 30.29
N PHE A 144 27.80 8.79 30.27
CA PHE A 144 27.88 9.88 29.30
C PHE A 144 27.95 9.36 27.85
N PHE A 145 28.78 8.36 27.60
CA PHE A 145 28.92 7.76 26.27
C PHE A 145 27.62 7.08 25.81
N SER A 146 26.96 6.34 26.71
CA SER A 146 25.68 5.70 26.43
C SER A 146 24.59 6.73 26.08
N PHE A 147 24.55 7.84 26.82
CA PHE A 147 23.61 8.93 26.54
C PHE A 147 23.87 9.57 25.17
N CYS A 148 25.11 9.93 24.85
CA CYS A 148 25.50 10.44 23.54
C CYS A 148 25.17 9.44 22.42
N PHE A 149 25.43 8.15 22.64
CA PHE A 149 25.12 7.10 21.68
C PHE A 149 23.61 7.03 21.42
N ILE A 150 22.77 7.03 22.45
CA ILE A 150 21.30 7.03 22.32
C ILE A 150 20.82 8.24 21.52
N ILE A 151 21.36 9.43 21.77
CA ILE A 151 21.00 10.64 20.99
C ILE A 151 21.37 10.44 19.51
N CYS A 152 22.58 9.97 19.22
CA CYS A 152 23.00 9.65 17.86
C CYS A 152 22.09 8.61 17.20
N CYS A 153 21.65 7.59 17.95
CA CYS A 153 20.71 6.57 17.49
C CYS A 153 19.37 7.19 17.09
N LEU A 154 18.81 8.05 17.95
CA LEU A 154 17.53 8.72 17.69
C LEU A 154 17.60 9.62 16.45
N LEU A 155 18.67 10.40 16.31
CA LEU A 155 18.90 11.24 15.13
C LEU A 155 19.01 10.37 13.87
N PHE A 156 19.82 9.32 13.91
CA PHE A 156 19.98 8.40 12.78
C PHE A 156 18.63 7.78 12.37
N PHE A 157 17.85 7.29 13.32
CA PHE A 157 16.53 6.70 13.08
C PHE A 157 15.56 7.73 12.46
N PHE A 158 15.57 8.97 12.94
CA PHE A 158 14.75 10.04 12.38
C PHE A 158 15.12 10.34 10.92
N PHE A 159 16.40 10.55 10.61
CA PHE A 159 16.86 10.81 9.25
C PHE A 159 16.58 9.64 8.32
N PHE A 160 16.81 8.42 8.79
CA PHE A 160 16.57 7.21 8.03
C PHE A 160 15.09 7.04 7.68
N ASN A 161 14.19 7.22 8.64
CA ASN A 161 12.75 7.19 8.42
C ASN A 161 12.29 8.27 7.44
N LYS A 162 12.81 9.50 7.58
CA LYS A 162 12.51 10.60 6.65
C LYS A 162 12.95 10.26 5.23
N LYS A 163 14.17 9.73 5.06
CA LYS A 163 14.71 9.29 3.76
C LYS A 163 13.85 8.19 3.14
N GLN A 164 13.43 7.20 3.92
CA GLN A 164 12.57 6.13 3.42
C GLN A 164 11.18 6.60 3.01
N LYS A 165 10.55 7.47 3.81
CA LYS A 165 9.26 8.09 3.46
C LYS A 165 9.37 8.83 2.12
N LYS A 166 10.46 9.58 1.93
CA LYS A 166 10.73 10.27 0.66
C LYS A 166 10.88 9.29 -0.50
N ILE A 167 11.71 8.26 -0.35
CA ILE A 167 11.90 7.21 -1.38
C ILE A 167 10.57 6.54 -1.77
N PHE A 168 9.72 6.24 -0.78
CA PHE A 168 8.42 5.63 -1.03
C PHE A 168 7.48 6.60 -1.76
N TYR A 169 7.47 7.87 -1.35
CA TYR A 169 6.66 8.91 -1.98
C TYR A 169 7.06 9.15 -3.44
N ASP A 170 8.37 9.30 -3.70
CA ASP A 170 8.89 9.51 -5.05
C ASP A 170 8.58 8.31 -5.95
N PHE A 171 8.74 7.08 -5.43
CA PHE A 171 8.33 5.87 -6.14
C PHE A 171 6.83 5.85 -6.43
N LYS A 172 5.99 6.18 -5.44
CA LYS A 172 4.53 6.22 -5.60
C LYS A 172 4.13 7.22 -6.69
N LYS A 173 4.73 8.42 -6.69
CA LYS A 173 4.48 9.46 -7.68
C LYS A 173 4.85 8.97 -9.09
N ASN A 174 6.04 8.42 -9.26
CA ASN A 174 6.49 7.93 -10.56
C ASN A 174 5.59 6.82 -11.11
N ILE A 175 5.21 5.85 -10.27
CA ILE A 175 4.31 4.77 -10.70
C ILE A 175 2.92 5.32 -11.01
N PHE A 176 2.42 6.29 -10.24
CA PHE A 176 1.14 6.95 -10.51
C PHE A 176 1.13 7.66 -11.87
N ASP A 177 2.17 8.43 -12.19
CA ASP A 177 2.28 9.13 -13.47
C ASP A 177 2.32 8.15 -14.65
N ILE A 178 3.02 7.03 -14.51
CA ILE A 178 3.03 5.94 -15.50
C ILE A 178 1.64 5.34 -15.65
N THR A 179 0.92 5.10 -14.56
CA THR A 179 -0.43 4.55 -14.57
C THR A 179 -1.41 5.50 -15.27
N ILE A 180 -1.37 6.79 -14.95
CA ILE A 180 -2.18 7.81 -15.66
C ILE A 180 -1.88 7.77 -17.15
N LYS A 181 -0.60 7.79 -17.54
CA LYS A 181 -0.21 7.76 -18.96
C LYS A 181 -0.73 6.51 -19.67
N LYS A 182 -0.63 5.33 -19.04
CA LYS A 182 -1.17 4.07 -19.59
C LYS A 182 -2.69 4.13 -19.74
N THR A 183 -3.41 4.64 -18.74
CA THR A 183 -4.87 4.76 -18.79
C THR A 183 -5.31 5.78 -19.86
N LYS A 184 -4.63 6.93 -19.95
CA LYS A 184 -4.85 7.94 -21.00
C LYS A 184 -4.65 7.36 -22.39
N ASN A 185 -3.55 6.66 -22.61
CA ASN A 185 -3.26 6.02 -23.90
C ASN A 185 -4.30 4.96 -24.28
N TYR A 186 -4.87 4.27 -23.30
CA TYR A 186 -5.88 3.25 -23.54
C TYR A 186 -7.28 3.83 -23.83
N LEU A 187 -7.73 4.78 -23.03
CA LEU A 187 -9.06 5.39 -23.18
C LEU A 187 -9.13 6.44 -24.29
N GLY A 188 -8.00 7.05 -24.62
CA GLY A 188 -7.91 8.27 -25.41
C GLY A 188 -7.90 9.51 -24.50
N GLU A 189 -7.09 10.50 -24.85
CA GLU A 189 -6.82 11.67 -24.02
C GLU A 189 -8.09 12.51 -23.76
N GLU A 190 -8.86 12.82 -24.81
CA GLU A 190 -10.10 13.59 -24.69
C GLU A 190 -11.13 12.88 -23.80
N LYS A 191 -11.32 11.56 -24.01
CA LYS A 191 -12.23 10.76 -23.19
C LYS A 191 -11.80 10.77 -21.73
N PHE A 192 -10.52 10.54 -21.47
CA PHE A 192 -9.98 10.54 -20.11
C PHE A 192 -10.21 11.89 -19.40
N GLU A 193 -9.90 13.01 -20.05
CA GLU A 193 -10.11 14.35 -19.48
C GLU A 193 -11.60 14.65 -19.26
N ASN A 194 -12.48 14.21 -20.17
CA ASN A 194 -13.93 14.36 -20.00
C ASN A 194 -14.46 13.57 -18.80
N ILE A 195 -14.02 12.32 -18.61
CA ILE A 195 -14.41 11.52 -17.44
C ILE A 195 -13.88 12.16 -16.15
N LEU A 196 -12.64 12.67 -16.15
CA LEU A 196 -12.08 13.37 -14.99
C LEU A 196 -12.86 14.63 -14.62
N LYS A 197 -13.29 15.42 -15.62
CA LYS A 197 -14.14 16.60 -15.38
C LYS A 197 -15.46 16.19 -14.73
N LYS A 198 -16.13 15.15 -15.26
CA LYS A 198 -17.37 14.60 -14.68
C LYS A 198 -17.15 14.09 -13.24
N GLN A 199 -16.01 13.46 -12.99
CA GLN A 199 -15.68 12.95 -11.67
C GLN A 199 -15.51 14.10 -10.68
N LYS A 200 -14.82 15.18 -11.05
CA LYS A 200 -14.69 16.38 -10.20
C LYS A 200 -16.05 16.99 -9.85
N SER A 201 -16.97 17.07 -10.81
CA SER A 201 -18.32 17.60 -10.57
C SER A 201 -19.21 16.67 -9.73
N PHE A 202 -18.92 15.37 -9.65
CA PHE A 202 -19.66 14.43 -8.82
C PHE A 202 -19.32 14.58 -7.33
N PHE A 203 -18.10 15.00 -7.02
CA PHE A 203 -17.62 15.16 -5.65
C PHE A 203 -17.79 16.57 -5.08
N SER A 204 -17.98 17.58 -5.94
CA SER A 204 -18.28 18.97 -5.58
C SER A 204 -19.72 19.12 -5.12
#